data_AF-A0A1A8X0N4-F1
#
_entry.id   AF-A0A1A8X0N4-F1
#
_cell.length_a   1.000
_cell.length_b   1.000
_cell.length_c   1.000
_cell.angle_alpha   90.00
_cell.angle_beta   90.00
_cell.angle_gamma   90.00
#
_symmetry.space_group_name_H-M   'P 1'
#
loop_
_entity.id
_entity.type
_entity.pdbx_description
1 polymer ?
#
loop_
_entity_poly.entity_id
_entity_poly.type
_entity_poly.pdbx_seq_one_letter_code
_entity_poly.pdbx_strand_id
1 'polypeptide(L)'
;MYEIAKDIFRKKSMDNEKHESMLMAIARDFKCVDDLMETFLSFMENKTDYFHLMISEDDVEFLSKKYDGAMAKNILNNNACGFKANTREHKLMKLFRKHQLSYIIKKQPYIIENEEMKNKYLTPCEELKKLNNIKICEVKNITSETQKKAEINTSPVAIASKEEECTNWGCDETANCERHISTWNGGKTEKYFWNQALNEINIEIPLHTEIKTSEIKVDISNRNIKVFHLSEVKLEGTFYEEVNKQECMWSIEDKKKIIISLEKKRENWWPCVLKGDPEIDTSKIESKKNLMDFDEKTQGEIRKFLHKQKLKSEGIKSPEEIREQALLKNVLNRKGYPFAK
;
A
#
# COMPACT_ATOMS: atom_id res chain seq x y z
N MET A 1 0.56 23.89 1.16
CA MET A 1 1.38 23.02 0.28
C MET A 1 1.60 21.63 0.86
N TYR A 2 1.88 21.47 2.16
CA TYR A 2 2.08 20.16 2.79
C TYR A 2 0.84 19.25 2.78
N GLU A 3 -0.36 19.81 3.04
CA GLU A 3 -1.63 19.04 3.01
C GLU A 3 -2.06 18.60 1.61
N ILE A 4 -1.81 19.42 0.59
CA ILE A 4 -2.08 19.07 -0.82
C ILE A 4 -1.18 17.91 -1.27
N ALA A 5 0.08 17.89 -0.83
CA ALA A 5 0.99 16.79 -1.10
C ALA A 5 0.55 15.49 -0.41
N LYS A 6 -0.02 15.59 0.80
CA LYS A 6 -0.52 14.46 1.59
C LYS A 6 -1.78 13.84 0.97
N ASP A 7 -2.71 14.67 0.49
CA ASP A 7 -3.91 14.21 -0.24
C ASP A 7 -3.59 13.59 -1.60
N ILE A 8 -2.62 14.15 -2.35
CA ILE A 8 -2.15 13.56 -3.61
C ILE A 8 -1.46 12.21 -3.35
N PHE A 9 -0.65 12.10 -2.28
CA PHE A 9 -0.02 10.84 -1.90
C PHE A 9 -1.04 9.79 -1.46
N ARG A 10 -2.04 10.19 -0.67
CA ARG A 10 -3.12 9.33 -0.16
C ARG A 10 -4.00 8.78 -1.28
N LYS A 11 -4.38 9.64 -2.24
CA LYS A 11 -5.16 9.24 -3.42
C LYS A 11 -4.37 8.27 -4.31
N LYS A 12 -3.08 8.56 -4.52
CA LYS A 12 -2.16 7.68 -5.27
C LYS A 12 -1.94 6.32 -4.61
N SER A 13 -1.94 6.24 -3.28
CA SER A 13 -1.80 4.98 -2.53
C SER A 13 -3.04 4.07 -2.62
N MET A 14 -4.24 4.65 -2.63
CA MET A 14 -5.50 3.91 -2.65
C MET A 14 -5.87 3.42 -4.06
N ASP A 15 -5.57 4.23 -5.09
CA ASP A 15 -5.64 3.79 -6.48
C ASP A 15 -4.67 2.62 -6.74
N ASN A 16 -3.48 2.64 -6.11
CA ASN A 16 -2.52 1.56 -6.23
C ASN A 16 -3.03 0.22 -5.66
N GLU A 17 -3.68 0.19 -4.49
CA GLU A 17 -4.22 -1.06 -3.91
C GLU A 17 -5.34 -1.68 -4.78
N LYS A 18 -6.22 -0.84 -5.34
CA LYS A 18 -7.25 -1.29 -6.30
C LYS A 18 -6.60 -1.89 -7.56
N HIS A 19 -5.61 -1.20 -8.12
CA HIS A 19 -4.90 -1.68 -9.29
C HIS A 19 -4.11 -2.96 -8.98
N GLU A 20 -3.52 -3.08 -7.79
CA GLU A 20 -2.83 -4.30 -7.34
C GLU A 20 -3.80 -5.49 -7.23
N SER A 21 -4.98 -5.31 -6.65
CA SER A 21 -6.00 -6.37 -6.59
C SER A 21 -6.46 -6.82 -7.98
N MET A 22 -6.67 -5.88 -8.90
CA MET A 22 -7.03 -6.19 -10.29
C MET A 22 -5.89 -6.91 -11.03
N LEU A 23 -4.64 -6.46 -10.85
CA LEU A 23 -3.47 -7.12 -11.43
C LEU A 23 -3.28 -8.53 -10.86
N MET A 24 -3.52 -8.72 -9.57
CA MET A 24 -3.49 -10.04 -8.94
C MET A 24 -4.59 -10.97 -9.45
N ALA A 25 -5.78 -10.44 -9.72
CA ALA A 25 -6.86 -11.21 -10.33
C ALA A 25 -6.46 -11.68 -11.73
N ILE A 26 -5.92 -10.78 -12.57
CA ILE A 26 -5.43 -11.11 -13.91
C ILE A 26 -4.26 -12.11 -13.83
N ALA A 27 -3.32 -11.91 -12.91
CA ALA A 27 -2.14 -12.77 -12.77
C ALA A 27 -2.48 -14.23 -12.40
N ARG A 28 -3.61 -14.49 -11.73
CA ARG A 28 -4.06 -15.86 -11.39
C ARG A 28 -4.39 -16.70 -12.63
N ASP A 29 -4.74 -16.05 -13.74
CA ASP A 29 -5.08 -16.74 -14.99
C ASP A 29 -3.83 -17.19 -15.77
N PHE A 30 -2.65 -16.72 -15.40
CA PHE A 30 -1.38 -17.02 -16.06
C PHE A 30 -0.54 -18.02 -15.25
N LYS A 31 0.18 -18.90 -15.96
CA LYS A 31 1.06 -19.90 -15.34
C LYS A 31 2.44 -19.33 -14.98
N CYS A 32 2.91 -18.35 -15.75
CA CYS A 32 4.15 -17.64 -15.48
C CYS A 32 3.96 -16.12 -15.65
N VAL A 33 4.87 -15.36 -15.04
CA VAL A 33 4.86 -13.90 -15.12
C VAL A 33 5.21 -13.41 -16.54
N ASP A 34 6.01 -14.18 -17.28
CA ASP A 34 6.39 -13.82 -18.65
C ASP A 34 5.17 -13.79 -19.58
N ASP A 35 4.24 -14.73 -19.46
CA ASP A 35 2.99 -14.75 -20.25
C ASP A 35 2.09 -13.55 -19.92
N LEU A 36 2.05 -13.14 -18.64
CA LEU A 36 1.33 -11.94 -18.21
C LEU A 36 1.94 -10.69 -18.82
N MET A 37 3.27 -10.59 -18.81
CA MET A 37 4.00 -9.46 -19.39
C MET A 37 3.82 -9.39 -20.90
N GLU A 38 3.88 -10.54 -21.60
CA GLU A 38 3.62 -10.63 -23.03
C GLU A 38 2.20 -10.18 -23.37
N THR A 39 1.21 -10.63 -22.60
CA THR A 39 -0.19 -10.21 -22.78
C THR A 39 -0.37 -8.71 -22.57
N PHE A 40 0.29 -8.14 -21.55
CA PHE A 40 0.25 -6.70 -21.29
C PHE A 40 0.92 -5.90 -22.43
N LEU A 41 2.06 -6.37 -22.95
CA LEU A 41 2.75 -5.74 -24.09
C LEU A 41 1.89 -5.83 -25.35
N SER A 42 1.27 -6.97 -25.62
CA SER A 42 0.34 -7.15 -26.73
C SER A 42 -0.90 -6.25 -26.62
N PHE A 43 -1.43 -6.03 -25.41
CA PHE A 43 -2.48 -5.04 -25.19
C PHE A 43 -2.01 -3.63 -25.57
N MET A 44 -0.81 -3.24 -25.14
CA MET A 44 -0.25 -1.93 -25.49
C MET A 44 -0.02 -1.79 -27.00
N GLU A 45 0.44 -2.83 -27.66
CA GLU A 45 0.59 -2.88 -29.12
C GLU A 45 -0.73 -2.66 -29.86
N ASN A 46 -1.79 -3.35 -29.42
CA ASN A 46 -3.03 -3.42 -30.20
C ASN A 46 -4.07 -2.36 -29.82
N LYS A 47 -4.01 -1.83 -28.60
CA LYS A 47 -5.06 -0.94 -28.05
C LYS A 47 -4.57 0.46 -27.74
N THR A 48 -3.28 0.74 -27.91
CA THR A 48 -2.69 2.04 -27.58
C THR A 48 -1.69 2.48 -28.64
N ASP A 49 -1.31 3.75 -28.60
CA ASP A 49 -0.22 4.32 -29.40
C ASP A 49 1.15 4.17 -28.72
N TYR A 50 1.28 3.31 -27.71
CA TYR A 50 2.46 3.23 -26.85
C TYR A 50 3.78 2.96 -27.60
N PHE A 51 3.72 2.13 -28.64
CA PHE A 51 4.85 1.79 -29.50
C PHE A 51 4.93 2.62 -30.78
N HIS A 52 4.03 3.59 -30.97
CA HIS A 52 4.09 4.46 -32.14
C HIS A 52 5.30 5.40 -32.02
N LEU A 53 6.13 5.44 -33.08
CA LEU A 53 7.34 6.26 -33.13
C LEU A 53 7.04 7.59 -33.81
N MET A 54 7.24 8.68 -33.07
CA MET A 54 7.25 10.02 -33.63
C MET A 54 8.56 10.28 -34.35
N ILE A 55 8.47 10.60 -35.63
CA ILE A 55 9.58 11.00 -36.50
C ILE A 55 9.66 12.53 -36.60
N SER A 56 10.80 13.05 -37.07
CA SER A 56 11.00 14.49 -37.17
C SER A 56 10.10 15.13 -38.22
N GLU A 57 9.77 16.41 -38.08
CA GLU A 57 8.94 17.13 -39.06
C GLU A 57 9.59 17.14 -40.45
N ASP A 58 10.92 17.25 -40.51
CA ASP A 58 11.70 17.14 -41.75
C ASP A 58 11.53 15.76 -42.40
N ASP A 59 11.57 14.69 -41.60
CA ASP A 59 11.34 13.32 -42.08
C ASP A 59 9.90 13.08 -42.51
N VAL A 60 8.91 13.66 -41.81
CA VAL A 60 7.49 13.62 -42.22
C VAL A 60 7.29 14.29 -43.57
N GLU A 61 7.88 15.47 -43.77
CA GLU A 61 7.79 16.20 -45.03
C GLU A 61 8.49 15.43 -46.16
N PHE A 62 9.65 14.85 -45.89
CA PHE A 62 10.36 14.01 -46.84
C PHE A 62 9.57 12.75 -47.22
N LEU A 63 9.03 12.03 -46.24
CA LEU A 63 8.29 10.78 -46.45
C LEU A 63 6.93 11.02 -47.10
N SER A 64 6.23 12.10 -46.74
CA SER A 64 4.93 12.44 -47.35
C SER A 64 5.04 12.87 -48.81
N LYS A 65 6.20 13.39 -49.25
CA LYS A 65 6.50 13.64 -50.67
C LYS A 65 6.95 12.38 -51.42
N LYS A 66 7.50 11.39 -50.71
CA LYS A 66 8.02 10.14 -51.28
C LYS A 66 6.94 9.07 -51.49
N TYR A 67 5.93 9.04 -50.64
CA TYR A 67 4.83 8.08 -50.68
C TYR A 67 3.52 8.79 -51.04
N ASP A 68 2.66 8.13 -51.81
CA ASP A 68 1.37 8.68 -52.26
C ASP A 68 0.15 8.01 -51.60
N GLY A 69 -1.00 8.65 -51.75
CA GLY A 69 -2.30 8.07 -51.41
C GLY A 69 -2.54 7.92 -49.90
N ALA A 70 -2.98 6.73 -49.48
CA ALA A 70 -3.32 6.45 -48.08
C ALA A 70 -2.09 6.49 -47.16
N MET A 71 -0.91 6.11 -47.67
CA MET A 71 0.34 6.10 -46.90
C MET A 71 0.78 7.52 -46.55
N ALA A 72 0.73 8.45 -47.52
CA ALA A 72 1.05 9.86 -47.30
C ALA A 72 0.15 10.48 -46.23
N LYS A 73 -1.17 10.24 -46.33
CA LYS A 73 -2.16 10.71 -45.37
C LYS A 73 -1.92 10.17 -43.96
N ASN A 74 -1.53 8.90 -43.85
CA ASN A 74 -1.19 8.30 -42.55
C ASN A 74 0.08 8.93 -41.95
N ILE A 75 1.11 9.19 -42.76
CA ILE A 75 2.35 9.84 -42.31
C ILE A 75 2.06 11.24 -41.76
N LEU A 76 1.26 12.02 -42.47
CA LEU A 76 0.87 13.39 -42.08
C LEU A 76 -0.03 13.43 -40.83
N ASN A 77 -1.01 12.52 -40.74
CA ASN A 77 -2.02 12.59 -39.69
C ASN A 77 -1.64 11.83 -38.41
N ASN A 78 -0.76 10.83 -38.50
CA ASN A 78 -0.48 9.95 -37.36
C ASN A 78 0.80 10.34 -36.61
N ASN A 79 1.67 11.22 -37.13
CA ASN A 79 2.87 11.64 -36.41
C ASN A 79 2.58 12.48 -35.14
N ALA A 80 1.31 12.83 -34.90
CA ALA A 80 0.85 13.50 -33.68
C ALA A 80 0.64 12.53 -32.50
N CYS A 81 0.60 11.22 -32.73
CA CYS A 81 0.48 10.21 -31.66
C CYS A 81 1.84 9.53 -31.36
N GLY A 82 1.92 8.79 -30.26
CA GLY A 82 3.14 8.08 -29.89
C GLY A 82 4.24 8.95 -29.28
N PHE A 83 5.50 8.50 -29.44
CA PHE A 83 6.64 9.08 -28.74
C PHE A 83 7.92 9.12 -29.56
N LYS A 84 8.78 10.09 -29.24
CA LYS A 84 10.14 10.19 -29.82
C LYS A 84 10.94 8.92 -29.54
N ALA A 85 11.81 8.57 -30.49
CA ALA A 85 12.71 7.43 -30.40
C ALA A 85 13.44 7.37 -29.05
N ASN A 86 13.63 6.14 -28.53
CA ASN A 86 14.32 5.80 -27.28
C ASN A 86 13.72 6.38 -25.98
N THR A 87 12.76 7.30 -26.06
CA THR A 87 12.21 8.00 -24.88
C THR A 87 11.38 7.04 -24.01
N ARG A 88 10.60 6.16 -24.63
CA ARG A 88 9.72 5.23 -23.92
C ARG A 88 10.49 4.09 -23.29
N GLU A 89 11.37 3.47 -24.05
CA GLU A 89 12.28 2.42 -23.57
C GLU A 89 13.09 2.92 -22.37
N HIS A 90 13.69 4.12 -22.47
CA HIS A 90 14.43 4.71 -21.36
C HIS A 90 13.54 4.93 -20.11
N LYS A 91 12.31 5.44 -20.28
CA LYS A 91 11.36 5.62 -19.16
C LYS A 91 10.93 4.30 -18.53
N LEU A 92 10.67 3.27 -19.33
CA LEU A 92 10.29 1.95 -18.85
C LEU A 92 11.43 1.30 -18.06
N MET A 93 12.64 1.34 -18.60
CA MET A 93 13.84 0.86 -17.92
C MET A 93 14.11 1.61 -16.62
N LYS A 94 13.95 2.93 -16.61
CA LYS A 94 14.06 3.74 -15.39
C LYS A 94 13.08 3.31 -14.32
N LEU A 95 11.82 3.04 -14.70
CA LEU A 95 10.80 2.57 -13.77
C LEU A 95 11.13 1.17 -13.23
N PHE A 96 11.52 0.26 -14.12
CA PHE A 96 11.95 -1.09 -13.74
C PHE A 96 13.08 -1.04 -12.71
N ARG A 97 14.15 -0.27 -12.97
CA ARG A 97 15.29 -0.13 -12.04
C ARG A 97 14.89 0.46 -10.69
N LYS A 98 13.99 1.45 -10.67
CA LYS A 98 13.45 2.01 -9.43
C LYS A 98 12.76 0.95 -8.57
N HIS A 99 11.89 0.12 -9.16
CA HIS A 99 11.17 -0.91 -8.41
C HIS A 99 12.10 -2.07 -8.00
N GLN A 100 13.03 -2.47 -8.88
CA GLN A 100 14.08 -3.45 -8.56
C GLN A 100 14.87 -3.02 -7.33
N LEU A 101 15.37 -1.78 -7.29
CA LEU A 101 16.11 -1.26 -6.14
C LEU A 101 15.26 -1.20 -4.87
N SER A 102 14.01 -0.73 -4.97
CA SER A 102 13.13 -0.67 -3.80
C SER A 102 12.86 -2.06 -3.21
N TYR A 103 12.79 -3.11 -4.03
CA TYR A 103 12.61 -4.47 -3.56
C TYR A 103 13.89 -4.98 -2.86
N ILE A 104 15.04 -4.79 -3.49
CA ILE A 104 16.34 -5.19 -2.93
C ILE A 104 16.58 -4.52 -1.57
N ILE A 105 16.32 -3.21 -1.44
CA ILE A 105 16.45 -2.51 -0.15
C ILE A 105 15.59 -3.17 0.94
N LYS A 106 14.35 -3.55 0.61
CA LYS A 106 13.39 -4.08 1.59
C LYS A 106 13.63 -5.53 1.95
N LYS A 107 14.09 -6.35 1.00
CA LYS A 107 14.13 -7.82 1.14
C LYS A 107 15.53 -8.41 1.07
N GLN A 108 16.50 -7.68 0.51
CA GLN A 108 17.87 -8.14 0.26
C GLN A 108 18.90 -7.01 0.51
N PRO A 109 18.89 -6.36 1.70
CA PRO A 109 19.72 -5.18 1.97
C PRO A 109 21.23 -5.46 1.86
N TYR A 110 21.65 -6.69 2.16
CA TYR A 110 23.04 -7.16 2.06
C TYR A 110 23.67 -7.01 0.66
N ILE A 111 22.87 -6.94 -0.41
CA ILE A 111 23.36 -6.69 -1.77
C ILE A 111 23.83 -5.24 -1.95
N ILE A 112 23.21 -4.31 -1.23
CA ILE A 112 23.50 -2.86 -1.31
C ILE A 112 24.59 -2.47 -0.32
N GLU A 113 24.61 -3.10 0.85
CA GLU A 113 25.63 -2.89 1.89
C GLU A 113 27.01 -3.36 1.44
N ASN A 114 27.09 -4.43 0.64
CA ASN A 114 28.33 -4.91 0.06
C ASN A 114 28.60 -4.26 -1.32
N GLU A 115 29.59 -3.36 -1.37
CA GLU A 115 29.99 -2.64 -2.59
C GLU A 115 30.44 -3.57 -3.74
N GLU A 116 31.04 -4.73 -3.46
CA GLU A 116 31.42 -5.68 -4.53
C GLU A 116 30.20 -6.33 -5.17
N MET A 117 29.24 -6.76 -4.34
CA MET A 117 27.98 -7.35 -4.82
C MET A 117 27.13 -6.31 -5.55
N LYS A 118 27.08 -5.10 -5.01
CA LYS A 118 26.42 -3.95 -5.65
C LYS A 118 27.00 -3.69 -7.03
N ASN A 119 28.33 -3.55 -7.16
CA ASN A 119 28.97 -3.25 -8.43
C ASN A 119 28.94 -4.43 -9.42
N LYS A 120 28.81 -5.66 -8.93
CA LYS A 120 28.70 -6.88 -9.77
C LYS A 120 27.30 -7.11 -10.33
N TYR A 121 26.26 -6.91 -9.53
CA TYR A 121 24.88 -7.30 -9.89
C TYR A 121 23.98 -6.12 -10.27
N LEU A 122 24.34 -4.89 -9.89
CA LEU A 122 23.57 -3.69 -10.23
C LEU A 122 24.29 -2.86 -11.29
N THR A 123 23.60 -2.59 -12.40
CA THR A 123 24.10 -1.67 -13.42
C THR A 123 24.13 -0.24 -12.86
N PRO A 124 25.20 0.54 -13.08
CA PRO A 124 25.25 1.94 -12.66
C PRO A 124 24.08 2.74 -13.25
N CYS A 125 23.19 3.23 -12.41
CA CYS A 125 22.01 4.02 -12.78
C CYS A 125 21.92 5.27 -11.91
N GLU A 126 21.27 6.34 -12.39
CA GLU A 126 21.10 7.58 -11.64
C GLU A 126 20.39 7.36 -10.29
N GLU A 127 19.49 6.39 -10.23
CA GLU A 127 18.74 5.97 -9.05
C GLU A 127 19.66 5.41 -7.96
N LEU A 128 20.70 4.67 -8.34
CA LEU A 128 21.73 4.16 -7.44
C LEU A 128 22.59 5.29 -6.86
N LYS A 129 22.91 6.30 -7.68
CA LYS A 129 23.70 7.48 -7.23
C LYS A 129 22.92 8.34 -6.23
N LYS A 130 21.60 8.41 -6.34
CA LYS A 130 20.72 9.12 -5.40
C LYS A 130 20.66 8.46 -4.02
N LEU A 131 20.77 7.13 -3.95
CA LEU A 131 20.81 6.38 -2.69
C LEU A 131 22.11 6.63 -1.91
N ASN A 132 23.26 6.76 -2.59
CA ASN A 132 24.55 7.03 -1.94
C ASN A 132 24.63 8.40 -1.23
N ASN A 133 23.78 9.37 -1.60
CA ASN A 133 23.75 10.71 -1.00
C ASN A 133 22.89 10.79 0.29
N ILE A 134 22.13 9.75 0.62
CA ILE A 134 21.36 9.66 1.86
C ILE A 134 22.22 8.88 2.86
N LYS A 135 23.11 9.58 3.58
CA LYS A 135 23.89 8.97 4.65
C LYS A 135 22.97 8.49 5.77
N ILE A 136 23.10 7.20 6.04
CA ILE A 136 22.63 6.45 7.20
C ILE A 136 23.21 7.09 8.48
N CYS A 137 22.36 7.76 9.24
CA CYS A 137 22.39 7.78 10.71
C CYS A 137 21.18 6.91 11.09
N GLU A 138 21.25 5.74 11.70
CA GLU A 138 22.01 5.31 12.87
C GLU A 138 22.29 3.79 12.74
N VAL A 139 23.53 3.37 12.48
CA VAL A 139 24.06 2.10 13.00
C VAL A 139 25.57 2.33 13.15
N LYS A 140 25.97 2.87 14.29
CA LYS A 140 27.36 2.81 14.76
C LYS A 140 27.39 2.04 16.06
N ASN A 141 28.41 1.20 16.15
CA ASN A 141 28.87 0.38 17.27
C ASN A 141 28.20 -1.01 17.23
N ILE A 142 28.92 -2.10 16.97
CA ILE A 142 30.21 -2.50 17.55
C ILE A 142 31.02 -3.36 16.54
N THR A 143 32.30 -2.93 16.34
CA THR A 143 33.52 -3.62 15.84
C THR A 143 33.45 -4.41 14.51
N SER A 144 34.07 -4.01 13.39
CA SER A 144 35.47 -3.63 13.09
C SER A 144 36.55 -4.66 13.46
N GLU A 145 37.31 -5.05 12.43
CA GLU A 145 38.51 -5.91 12.39
C GLU A 145 38.21 -7.41 12.24
N THR A 146 38.54 -8.12 11.16
CA THR A 146 39.79 -8.06 10.38
C THR A 146 39.56 -8.62 8.97
N GLN A 147 39.87 -7.82 7.95
CA GLN A 147 40.08 -8.25 6.56
C GLN A 147 41.44 -8.98 6.43
N LYS A 148 41.54 -9.98 5.54
CA LYS A 148 42.65 -10.09 4.57
C LYS A 148 42.49 -11.23 3.55
N LYS A 149 42.45 -10.80 2.27
CA LYS A 149 43.03 -11.36 1.01
C LYS A 149 42.38 -12.61 0.38
N ALA A 150 41.75 -12.48 -0.81
CA ALA A 150 42.33 -12.55 -2.19
C ALA A 150 42.59 -14.03 -2.59
N GLU A 151 42.15 -14.65 -3.70
CA GLU A 151 42.05 -14.27 -5.13
C GLU A 151 41.19 -15.31 -5.94
N ILE A 152 40.40 -14.79 -6.90
CA ILE A 152 40.04 -15.24 -8.29
C ILE A 152 40.21 -16.72 -8.74
N ASN A 153 39.13 -17.38 -9.25
CA ASN A 153 38.99 -17.89 -10.66
C ASN A 153 37.77 -18.82 -10.96
N THR A 154 37.06 -18.48 -12.06
CA THR A 154 36.33 -19.29 -13.09
C THR A 154 35.03 -20.09 -12.77
N SER A 155 34.00 -19.89 -13.63
CA SER A 155 32.70 -20.60 -13.73
C SER A 155 32.79 -21.92 -14.54
N PRO A 156 31.70 -22.70 -14.86
CA PRO A 156 30.26 -22.56 -14.57
C PRO A 156 29.53 -23.87 -14.16
N VAL A 157 28.19 -23.82 -14.01
CA VAL A 157 27.17 -24.88 -14.28
C VAL A 157 26.36 -25.46 -13.09
N ALA A 158 25.04 -25.25 -13.20
CA ALA A 158 23.85 -26.06 -12.85
C ALA A 158 23.48 -26.54 -11.42
N ILE A 159 22.25 -26.11 -11.04
CA ILE A 159 21.11 -26.90 -10.53
C ILE A 159 21.14 -27.45 -9.08
N ALA A 160 20.03 -27.14 -8.39
CA ALA A 160 19.40 -27.87 -7.27
C ALA A 160 19.88 -27.62 -5.82
N SER A 161 19.02 -26.88 -5.10
CA SER A 161 18.47 -27.18 -3.76
C SER A 161 19.39 -27.70 -2.65
N LYS A 162 19.45 -26.91 -1.56
CA LYS A 162 19.42 -27.25 -0.11
C LYS A 162 19.92 -26.00 0.63
N GLU A 163 19.08 -25.25 1.34
CA GLU A 163 18.66 -25.50 2.73
C GLU A 163 19.80 -26.02 3.61
N GLU A 164 20.29 -25.13 4.48
CA GLU A 164 20.88 -25.33 5.83
C GLU A 164 21.54 -23.98 6.20
N GLU A 165 20.83 -23.10 6.91
CA GLU A 165 20.90 -22.97 8.37
C GLU A 165 22.33 -22.97 8.93
N CYS A 166 22.70 -21.88 9.60
CA CYS A 166 23.30 -22.03 10.92
C CYS A 166 22.94 -20.84 11.81
N THR A 167 22.25 -21.24 12.87
CA THR A 167 21.71 -20.53 14.01
C THR A 167 22.77 -20.16 15.06
N ASN A 168 22.34 -19.29 15.97
CA ASN A 168 22.81 -18.97 17.33
C ASN A 168 23.86 -17.86 17.48
N TRP A 169 23.69 -16.91 18.41
CA TRP A 169 22.98 -16.91 19.71
C TRP A 169 22.46 -15.48 20.01
N GLY A 170 21.29 -15.20 20.58
CA GLY A 170 20.15 -16.01 21.00
C GLY A 170 19.14 -15.14 21.76
N CYS A 171 17.86 -15.48 21.64
CA CYS A 171 16.84 -15.21 22.65
C CYS A 171 15.75 -16.28 22.50
N ASP A 172 15.72 -17.16 23.51
CA ASP A 172 14.78 -18.21 23.91
C ASP A 172 14.13 -19.13 22.87
N GLU A 173 14.29 -20.44 23.12
CA GLU A 173 13.96 -21.56 22.25
C GLU A 173 12.47 -21.95 22.34
N THR A 174 11.96 -22.47 21.21
CA THR A 174 10.64 -23.08 20.98
C THR A 174 9.48 -22.16 20.56
N ALA A 175 9.42 -21.79 19.28
CA ALA A 175 8.16 -21.72 18.53
C ALA A 175 8.42 -21.60 17.02
N ASN A 176 7.90 -22.57 16.29
CA ASN A 176 7.58 -22.55 14.86
C ASN A 176 7.35 -21.10 14.33
N CYS A 177 8.07 -20.67 13.29
CA CYS A 177 7.83 -19.38 12.61
C CYS A 177 6.48 -19.41 11.87
N GLU A 178 5.39 -19.39 12.62
CA GLU A 178 4.03 -19.35 12.10
C GLU A 178 3.74 -17.94 11.60
N ARG A 179 3.48 -17.82 10.28
CA ARG A 179 3.09 -16.55 9.66
C ARG A 179 1.69 -16.15 10.13
N HIS A 180 1.58 -15.20 11.05
CA HIS A 180 0.28 -14.67 11.50
C HIS A 180 -0.23 -13.56 10.57
N ILE A 181 -1.54 -13.30 10.61
CA ILE A 181 -2.21 -12.19 9.94
C ILE A 181 -1.57 -10.86 10.36
N SER A 182 -1.60 -9.88 9.47
CA SER A 182 -1.13 -8.54 9.80
C SER A 182 -1.98 -7.98 10.94
N THR A 183 -1.36 -7.26 11.89
CA THR A 183 -2.04 -6.58 12.99
C THR A 183 -2.35 -5.12 12.66
N TRP A 184 -2.48 -4.79 11.37
CA TRP A 184 -2.70 -3.42 10.89
C TRP A 184 -4.06 -2.89 11.37
N ASN A 185 -4.06 -1.73 12.05
CA ASN A 185 -5.22 -1.14 12.75
C ASN A 185 -5.89 -2.05 13.81
N GLY A 186 -5.24 -3.16 14.18
CA GLY A 186 -5.67 -4.06 15.25
C GLY A 186 -4.56 -4.28 16.27
N GLY A 187 -4.44 -5.50 16.77
CA GLY A 187 -3.50 -5.79 17.84
C GLY A 187 -3.16 -7.28 17.97
N LYS A 188 -2.24 -7.54 18.90
CA LYS A 188 -1.88 -8.88 19.34
C LYS A 188 -2.33 -9.04 20.78
N THR A 189 -3.04 -10.13 21.06
CA THR A 189 -3.29 -10.59 22.43
C THR A 189 -2.51 -11.88 22.68
N GLU A 190 -2.56 -12.39 23.90
CA GLU A 190 -1.98 -13.69 24.23
C GLU A 190 -2.72 -14.86 23.55
N LYS A 191 -4.00 -14.66 23.20
CA LYS A 191 -4.88 -15.73 22.71
C LYS A 191 -5.09 -15.68 21.19
N TYR A 192 -5.03 -14.49 20.60
CA TYR A 192 -5.34 -14.28 19.19
C TYR A 192 -4.67 -13.02 18.64
N PHE A 193 -4.47 -13.02 17.33
CA PHE A 193 -4.08 -11.85 16.53
C PHE A 193 -5.33 -11.29 15.86
N TRP A 194 -5.41 -9.99 15.68
CA TRP A 194 -6.54 -9.40 14.98
C TRP A 194 -6.17 -8.14 14.22
N ASN A 195 -6.91 -7.91 13.14
CA ASN A 195 -6.96 -6.65 12.44
C ASN A 195 -8.42 -6.25 12.22
N GLN A 196 -8.63 -5.00 11.83
CA GLN A 196 -9.95 -4.50 11.52
C GLN A 196 -9.92 -3.51 10.38
N ALA A 197 -11.02 -3.48 9.63
CA ALA A 197 -11.40 -2.35 8.81
C ALA A 197 -12.57 -1.61 9.49
N LEU A 198 -13.20 -0.69 8.77
CA LEU A 198 -14.30 0.09 9.31
C LEU A 198 -15.56 -0.76 9.56
N ASN A 199 -15.81 -1.74 8.69
CA ASN A 199 -16.97 -2.64 8.73
C ASN A 199 -16.64 -4.06 9.20
N GLU A 200 -15.39 -4.51 9.13
CA GLU A 200 -15.01 -5.90 9.44
C GLU A 200 -13.91 -6.01 10.50
N ILE A 201 -13.82 -7.17 11.14
CA ILE A 201 -12.73 -7.59 12.04
C ILE A 201 -12.30 -8.99 11.64
N ASN A 202 -11.00 -9.20 11.43
CA ASN A 202 -10.43 -10.54 11.25
C ASN A 202 -9.63 -10.93 12.47
N ILE A 203 -9.87 -12.14 12.96
CA ILE A 203 -9.23 -12.74 14.14
C ILE A 203 -8.53 -14.01 13.70
N GLU A 204 -7.27 -14.18 14.07
CA GLU A 204 -6.53 -15.43 13.95
C GLU A 204 -6.23 -15.99 15.34
N ILE A 205 -6.64 -17.23 15.56
CA ILE A 205 -6.32 -18.01 16.75
C ILE A 205 -5.33 -19.10 16.33
N PRO A 206 -4.03 -18.97 16.64
CA PRO A 206 -3.08 -20.05 16.40
C PRO A 206 -3.30 -21.19 17.39
N LEU A 207 -3.22 -22.42 16.88
CA LEU A 207 -3.29 -23.65 17.65
C LEU A 207 -2.03 -24.46 17.39
N HIS A 208 -1.35 -24.85 18.46
CA HIS A 208 -0.11 -25.64 18.38
C HIS A 208 -0.34 -27.11 18.00
N THR A 209 -1.56 -27.50 17.62
CA THR A 209 -1.97 -28.88 17.30
C THR A 209 -2.62 -28.91 15.92
N GLU A 210 -2.46 -30.02 15.18
CA GLU A 210 -3.14 -30.21 13.91
C GLU A 210 -4.65 -30.35 14.15
N ILE A 211 -5.43 -29.47 13.53
CA ILE A 211 -6.86 -29.31 13.78
C ILE A 211 -7.66 -29.96 12.67
N LYS A 212 -8.71 -30.69 13.04
CA LYS A 212 -9.76 -31.13 12.10
C LYS A 212 -11.03 -30.32 12.28
N THR A 213 -11.75 -30.08 11.20
CA THR A 213 -13.00 -29.32 11.21
C THR A 213 -14.05 -29.91 12.15
N SER A 214 -14.08 -31.24 12.33
CA SER A 214 -15.00 -31.92 13.24
C SER A 214 -14.73 -31.66 14.72
N GLU A 215 -13.53 -31.19 15.06
CA GLU A 215 -13.06 -30.99 16.43
C GLU A 215 -13.22 -29.53 16.90
N ILE A 216 -13.62 -28.64 15.98
CA ILE A 216 -13.86 -27.23 16.25
C ILE A 216 -15.36 -26.97 16.35
N LYS A 217 -15.75 -26.23 17.36
CA LYS A 217 -17.09 -25.63 17.44
C LYS A 217 -16.97 -24.13 17.66
N VAL A 218 -17.49 -23.34 16.73
CA VAL A 218 -17.51 -21.87 16.81
C VAL A 218 -18.96 -21.42 16.96
N ASP A 219 -19.30 -20.94 18.16
CA ASP A 219 -20.61 -20.37 18.47
C ASP A 219 -20.51 -18.84 18.45
N ILE A 220 -20.98 -18.20 17.36
CA ILE A 220 -21.01 -16.74 17.19
C ILE A 220 -22.44 -16.22 17.38
N SER A 221 -22.60 -15.31 18.34
CA SER A 221 -23.82 -14.53 18.56
C SER A 221 -23.56 -13.06 18.25
N ASN A 222 -24.59 -12.23 18.12
CA ASN A 222 -24.41 -10.80 17.79
C ASN A 222 -23.53 -10.02 18.79
N ARG A 223 -23.39 -10.50 20.03
CA ARG A 223 -22.60 -9.83 21.08
C ARG A 223 -21.54 -10.72 21.71
N ASN A 224 -21.49 -12.01 21.38
CA ASN A 224 -20.69 -12.98 22.11
C ASN A 224 -20.06 -13.97 21.14
N ILE A 225 -18.87 -14.44 21.48
CA ILE A 225 -18.18 -15.49 20.75
C ILE A 225 -17.69 -16.55 21.72
N LYS A 226 -17.83 -17.81 21.31
CA LYS A 226 -17.19 -18.95 21.96
C LYS A 226 -16.58 -19.86 20.91
N VAL A 227 -15.29 -20.13 21.04
CA VAL A 227 -14.51 -21.03 20.19
C VAL A 227 -14.03 -22.19 21.03
N PHE A 228 -14.45 -23.39 20.66
CA PHE A 228 -14.06 -24.64 21.29
C PHE A 228 -13.16 -25.45 20.36
N HIS A 229 -12.12 -26.05 20.92
CA HIS A 229 -11.28 -27.05 20.28
C HIS A 229 -11.21 -28.28 21.18
N LEU A 230 -11.71 -29.44 20.72
CA LEU A 230 -11.74 -30.69 21.51
C LEU A 230 -12.35 -30.53 22.92
N SER A 231 -13.39 -29.68 23.05
CA SER A 231 -14.06 -29.31 24.31
C SER A 231 -13.29 -28.37 25.25
N GLU A 232 -12.13 -27.87 24.84
CA GLU A 232 -11.40 -26.80 25.52
C GLU A 232 -11.80 -25.42 24.95
N VAL A 233 -12.04 -24.44 25.80
CA VAL A 233 -12.37 -23.06 25.38
C VAL A 233 -11.09 -22.34 24.99
N LYS A 234 -10.94 -22.02 23.70
CA LYS A 234 -9.78 -21.27 23.19
C LYS A 234 -10.03 -19.77 23.18
N LEU A 235 -11.25 -19.37 22.89
CA LEU A 235 -11.67 -17.97 22.91
C LEU A 235 -13.10 -17.87 23.43
N GLU A 236 -13.31 -17.08 24.47
CA GLU A 236 -14.63 -16.75 24.99
C GLU A 236 -14.65 -15.30 25.42
N GLY A 237 -15.68 -14.57 24.99
CA GLY A 237 -15.87 -13.20 25.43
C GLY A 237 -17.11 -12.53 24.86
N THR A 238 -17.36 -11.33 25.37
CA THR A 238 -18.39 -10.43 24.84
C THR A 238 -17.71 -9.41 23.94
N PHE A 239 -18.21 -9.27 22.71
CA PHE A 239 -17.74 -8.27 21.76
C PHE A 239 -17.85 -6.86 22.31
N TYR A 240 -16.98 -5.97 21.84
CA TYR A 240 -17.06 -4.55 22.18
C TYR A 240 -18.42 -3.94 21.78
N GLU A 241 -18.86 -4.20 20.53
CA GLU A 241 -20.16 -3.81 20.00
C GLU A 241 -20.85 -4.96 19.23
N GLU A 242 -22.04 -4.72 18.68
CA GLU A 242 -22.80 -5.74 17.96
C GLU A 242 -22.19 -6.06 16.59
N VAL A 243 -22.11 -7.36 16.28
CA VAL A 243 -21.78 -7.91 14.96
C VAL A 243 -23.02 -8.50 14.28
N ASN A 244 -23.01 -8.55 12.96
CA ASN A 244 -24.02 -9.25 12.18
C ASN A 244 -23.66 -10.74 12.09
N LYS A 245 -24.24 -11.58 12.96
CA LYS A 245 -23.93 -13.02 13.01
C LYS A 245 -24.17 -13.75 11.68
N GLN A 246 -25.05 -13.26 10.81
CA GLN A 246 -25.38 -13.92 9.55
C GLN A 246 -24.27 -13.78 8.51
N GLU A 247 -23.48 -12.71 8.60
CA GLU A 247 -22.36 -12.38 7.71
C GLU A 247 -21.01 -12.78 8.32
N CYS A 248 -20.99 -13.26 9.56
CA CYS A 248 -19.77 -13.74 10.20
C CYS A 248 -19.38 -15.12 9.64
N MET A 249 -18.11 -15.30 9.31
CA MET A 249 -17.58 -16.56 8.77
C MET A 249 -16.35 -16.99 9.57
N TRP A 250 -16.12 -18.30 9.63
CA TRP A 250 -14.87 -18.85 10.17
C TRP A 250 -14.33 -19.92 9.23
N SER A 251 -13.00 -20.08 9.22
CA SER A 251 -12.28 -21.06 8.41
C SER A 251 -11.04 -21.55 9.15
N ILE A 252 -10.42 -22.61 8.62
CA ILE A 252 -9.19 -23.18 9.16
C ILE A 252 -8.10 -22.98 8.12
N GLU A 253 -6.97 -22.44 8.53
CA GLU A 253 -5.79 -22.23 7.67
C GLU A 253 -4.63 -23.12 8.15
N ASP A 254 -3.94 -23.75 7.20
CA ASP A 254 -2.78 -24.63 7.42
C ASP A 254 -3.01 -25.78 8.43
N LYS A 255 -4.29 -26.12 8.71
CA LYS A 255 -4.71 -27.03 9.80
C LYS A 255 -4.18 -26.66 11.18
N LYS A 256 -3.70 -25.44 11.39
CA LYS A 256 -3.09 -24.99 12.66
C LYS A 256 -3.65 -23.66 13.14
N LYS A 257 -4.48 -23.00 12.35
CA LYS A 257 -5.02 -21.67 12.68
C LYS A 257 -6.50 -21.62 12.40
N ILE A 258 -7.23 -20.96 13.28
CA ILE A 258 -8.64 -20.62 13.05
C ILE A 258 -8.69 -19.15 12.67
N ILE A 259 -9.25 -18.86 11.51
CA ILE A 259 -9.52 -17.51 11.04
C ILE A 259 -11.01 -17.23 11.21
N ILE A 260 -11.34 -16.12 11.86
CA ILE A 260 -12.73 -15.68 12.09
C ILE A 260 -12.87 -14.28 11.54
N SER A 261 -13.77 -14.11 10.57
CA SER A 261 -14.14 -12.84 9.98
C SER A 261 -15.50 -12.41 10.54
N LEU A 262 -15.54 -11.26 11.20
CA LEU A 262 -16.74 -10.69 11.83
C LEU A 262 -17.16 -9.43 11.08
N GLU A 263 -18.45 -9.33 10.75
CA GLU A 263 -19.04 -8.13 10.17
C GLU A 263 -19.65 -7.26 11.27
N LYS A 264 -19.19 -6.01 11.42
CA LYS A 264 -19.71 -5.04 12.39
C LYS A 264 -21.10 -4.58 11.95
N LYS A 265 -22.03 -4.47 12.91
CA LYS A 265 -23.37 -3.93 12.64
C LYS A 265 -23.35 -2.41 12.40
N ARG A 266 -22.39 -1.72 13.01
CA ARG A 266 -22.15 -0.29 12.84
C ARG A 266 -20.70 -0.08 12.43
N GLU A 267 -20.50 0.79 11.46
CA GLU A 267 -19.17 1.21 11.03
C GLU A 267 -18.48 2.05 12.11
N ASN A 268 -17.52 1.45 12.82
CA ASN A 268 -16.73 2.12 13.84
C ASN A 268 -15.40 1.41 14.09
N TRP A 269 -14.48 2.11 14.75
CA TRP A 269 -13.19 1.54 15.17
C TRP A 269 -13.31 0.97 16.58
N TRP A 270 -12.99 -0.30 16.71
CA TRP A 270 -13.04 -0.99 17.99
C TRP A 270 -11.69 -0.87 18.69
N PRO A 271 -11.66 -0.44 19.97
CA PRO A 271 -10.41 -0.43 20.74
C PRO A 271 -9.95 -1.85 21.09
N CYS A 272 -10.88 -2.80 21.21
CA CYS A 272 -10.59 -4.21 21.45
C CYS A 272 -11.69 -5.07 20.81
N VAL A 273 -11.38 -6.33 20.51
CA VAL A 273 -12.39 -7.27 19.97
C VAL A 273 -13.34 -7.71 21.09
N LEU A 274 -12.77 -8.12 22.22
CA LEU A 274 -13.52 -8.54 23.41
C LEU A 274 -13.36 -7.53 24.53
N LYS A 275 -14.44 -7.27 25.27
CA LYS A 275 -14.41 -6.38 26.43
C LYS A 275 -13.48 -6.94 27.50
N GLY A 276 -12.49 -6.16 27.90
CA GLY A 276 -11.48 -6.53 28.90
C GLY A 276 -10.10 -6.87 28.33
N ASP A 277 -9.98 -7.00 27.01
CA ASP A 277 -8.70 -7.18 26.32
C ASP A 277 -7.94 -5.85 26.18
N PRO A 278 -6.61 -5.88 25.97
CA PRO A 278 -5.80 -4.67 25.78
C PRO A 278 -6.36 -3.80 24.64
N GLU A 279 -6.60 -2.53 24.97
CA GLU A 279 -7.18 -1.56 24.05
C GLU A 279 -6.12 -0.89 23.18
N ILE A 280 -6.42 -0.72 21.90
CA ILE A 280 -5.63 0.07 20.97
C ILE A 280 -6.10 1.53 20.96
N ASP A 281 -5.19 2.47 20.72
CA ASP A 281 -5.53 3.88 20.57
C ASP A 281 -6.23 4.14 19.23
N THR A 282 -7.57 4.14 19.26
CA THR A 282 -8.40 4.34 18.07
C THR A 282 -8.26 5.75 17.46
N SER A 283 -7.69 6.71 18.18
CA SER A 283 -7.45 8.06 17.67
C SER A 283 -6.29 8.12 16.67
N LYS A 284 -5.36 7.15 16.74
CA LYS A 284 -4.21 7.03 15.83
C LYS A 284 -4.51 6.14 14.62
N ILE A 285 -5.70 5.53 14.57
CA ILE A 285 -6.09 4.66 13.46
C ILE A 285 -6.27 5.51 12.21
N GLU A 286 -5.55 5.15 11.15
CA GLU A 286 -5.73 5.77 9.85
C GLU A 286 -7.04 5.28 9.21
N SER A 287 -8.13 5.97 9.51
CA SER A 287 -9.42 5.70 8.86
C SER A 287 -9.46 6.32 7.47
N LYS A 288 -9.60 5.48 6.43
CA LYS A 288 -9.84 5.90 5.05
C LYS A 288 -11.28 5.55 4.68
N LYS A 289 -12.21 6.48 4.91
CA LYS A 289 -13.59 6.40 4.37
C LYS A 289 -13.71 7.39 3.21
N ASN A 290 -14.27 6.98 2.06
CA ASN A 290 -14.48 7.89 0.95
C ASN A 290 -15.57 8.90 1.33
N LEU A 291 -15.46 10.15 0.88
CA LEU A 291 -16.49 11.16 1.13
C LEU A 291 -17.86 10.68 0.64
N MET A 292 -17.89 9.89 -0.44
CA MET A 292 -19.13 9.37 -1.04
C MET A 292 -19.83 8.31 -0.18
N ASP A 293 -19.14 7.74 0.82
CA ASP A 293 -19.67 6.68 1.69
C ASP A 293 -20.37 7.24 2.94
N PHE A 294 -20.34 8.56 3.13
CA PHE A 294 -21.14 9.25 4.16
C PHE A 294 -22.53 9.60 3.62
N ASP A 295 -23.53 9.73 4.49
CA ASP A 295 -24.85 10.24 4.11
C ASP A 295 -24.78 11.69 3.63
N GLU A 296 -25.70 12.11 2.76
CA GLU A 296 -25.65 13.40 2.07
C GLU A 296 -25.53 14.61 3.03
N LYS A 297 -26.14 14.50 4.22
CA LYS A 297 -26.02 15.50 5.28
C LYS A 297 -24.59 15.61 5.80
N THR A 298 -23.98 14.50 6.19
CA THR A 298 -22.59 14.46 6.68
C THR A 298 -21.59 14.83 5.58
N GLN A 299 -21.84 14.42 4.32
CA GLN A 299 -21.06 14.89 3.17
C GLN A 299 -21.08 16.41 3.05
N GLY A 300 -22.26 17.02 3.21
CA GLY A 300 -22.44 18.47 3.17
C GLY A 300 -21.64 19.18 4.26
N GLU A 301 -21.66 18.66 5.48
CA GLU A 301 -20.89 19.19 6.61
C GLU A 301 -19.38 19.06 6.40
N ILE A 302 -18.91 17.90 5.93
CA ILE A 302 -17.49 17.67 5.60
C ILE A 302 -17.05 18.61 4.46
N ARG A 303 -17.84 18.78 3.40
CA ARG A 303 -17.54 19.72 2.30
C ARG A 303 -17.44 21.16 2.79
N LYS A 304 -18.37 21.59 3.66
CA LYS A 304 -18.32 22.93 4.28
C LYS A 304 -17.07 23.12 5.13
N PHE A 305 -16.71 22.12 5.93
CA PHE A 305 -15.52 22.14 6.75
C PHE A 305 -14.24 22.23 5.90
N LEU A 306 -14.10 21.39 4.88
CA LEU A 306 -12.97 21.40 3.94
C LEU A 306 -12.86 22.73 3.20
N HIS A 307 -13.98 23.31 2.77
CA HIS A 307 -14.01 24.61 2.13
C HIS A 307 -13.54 25.73 3.08
N LYS A 308 -14.01 25.72 4.34
CA LYS A 308 -13.57 26.67 5.37
C LYS A 308 -12.07 26.53 5.67
N GLN A 309 -11.56 25.31 5.74
CA GLN A 309 -10.14 25.05 5.97
C GLN A 309 -9.27 25.53 4.79
N LYS A 310 -9.71 25.29 3.55
CA LYS A 310 -9.03 25.76 2.33
C LYS A 310 -8.94 27.29 2.30
N LEU A 311 -10.06 27.96 2.50
CA LEU A 311 -10.14 29.43 2.55
C LEU A 311 -9.22 30.01 3.63
N LYS A 312 -9.25 29.43 4.83
CA LYS A 312 -8.35 29.80 5.94
C LYS A 312 -6.87 29.62 5.58
N SER A 313 -6.51 28.54 4.88
CA SER A 313 -5.12 28.27 4.46
C SER A 313 -4.64 29.17 3.33
N GLU A 314 -5.54 29.63 2.47
CA GLU A 314 -5.27 30.58 1.37
C GLU A 314 -5.30 32.04 1.85
N GLY A 315 -5.57 32.29 3.14
CA GLY A 315 -5.71 33.63 3.69
C GLY A 315 -6.95 34.38 3.20
N ILE A 316 -7.84 33.69 2.49
CA ILE A 316 -9.09 34.23 1.95
C ILE A 316 -10.14 34.08 3.03
N LYS A 317 -10.66 35.20 3.52
CA LYS A 317 -11.71 35.21 4.54
C LYS A 317 -12.97 34.55 3.97
N SER A 318 -13.57 33.65 4.73
CA SER A 318 -14.81 32.97 4.32
C SER A 318 -15.93 34.00 4.07
N PRO A 319 -16.89 33.78 3.14
CA PRO A 319 -18.01 34.70 2.93
C PRO A 319 -18.77 35.05 4.21
N GLU A 320 -18.87 34.11 5.16
CA GLU A 320 -19.42 34.37 6.50
C GLU A 320 -18.54 35.31 7.32
N GLU A 321 -17.22 35.14 7.29
CA GLU A 321 -16.25 36.01 7.99
C GLU A 321 -16.18 37.40 7.34
N ILE A 322 -16.37 37.49 6.02
CA ILE A 322 -16.51 38.77 5.30
C ILE A 322 -17.80 39.46 5.73
N ARG A 323 -18.90 38.70 5.88
CA ARG A 323 -20.19 39.23 6.35
C ARG A 323 -20.10 39.67 7.82
N GLU A 324 -19.48 38.89 8.69
CA GLU A 324 -19.21 39.26 10.08
C GLU A 324 -18.31 40.50 10.17
N GLN A 325 -17.25 40.58 9.37
CA GLN A 325 -16.41 41.79 9.31
C GLN A 325 -17.15 42.99 8.74
N ALA A 326 -18.06 42.79 7.78
CA ALA A 326 -18.90 43.87 7.27
C ALA A 326 -19.89 44.34 8.33
N LEU A 327 -20.50 43.43 9.10
CA LEU A 327 -21.37 43.76 10.23
C LEU A 327 -20.60 44.47 11.34
N LEU A 328 -19.43 43.96 11.73
CA LEU A 328 -18.53 44.59 12.70
C LEU A 328 -18.07 45.98 12.24
N LYS A 329 -17.67 46.14 10.97
CA LYS A 329 -17.31 47.45 10.39
C LYS A 329 -18.49 48.41 10.38
N ASN A 330 -19.69 47.94 10.02
CA ASN A 330 -20.90 48.75 10.03
C ASN A 330 -21.29 49.17 11.46
N VAL A 331 -21.00 48.34 12.45
CA VAL A 331 -21.22 48.64 13.87
C VAL A 331 -20.17 49.62 14.41
N LEU A 332 -18.90 49.46 14.03
CA LEU A 332 -17.80 50.38 14.35
C LEU A 332 -17.96 51.76 13.70
N ASN A 333 -18.54 51.83 12.50
CA ASN A 333 -18.75 53.08 11.75
C ASN A 333 -20.03 53.84 12.13
N ARG A 334 -20.92 53.27 12.97
CA ARG A 334 -22.04 54.06 13.51
C ARG A 334 -21.49 55.07 14.51
N LYS A 335 -21.74 56.36 14.26
CA LYS A 335 -21.40 57.46 15.17
C LYS A 335 -21.98 57.18 16.55
N GLY A 336 -21.10 56.88 17.52
CA GLY A 336 -21.45 56.55 18.90
C GLY A 336 -20.80 55.28 19.47
N TYR A 337 -19.69 54.79 18.91
CA TYR A 337 -19.00 53.62 19.47
C TYR A 337 -18.18 54.00 20.72
N PRO A 338 -18.42 53.38 21.89
CA PRO A 338 -17.88 53.84 23.19
C PRO A 338 -16.39 53.54 23.44
N PHE A 339 -15.68 52.97 22.46
CA PHE A 339 -14.26 52.57 22.61
C PHE A 339 -13.31 53.25 21.60
N ALA A 340 -13.77 54.25 20.86
CA ALA A 340 -12.88 55.10 20.08
C ALA A 340 -12.31 56.20 20.99
N LYS A 341 -11.23 55.89 21.71
CA LYS A 341 -10.39 56.87 22.40
C LYS A 341 -8.93 56.63 22.05
#